data_AF-A0A087TWW2-F1
#
_entry.id   AF-A0A087TWW2-F1
#
_cell.length_a   1.000
_cell.length_b   1.000
_cell.length_c   1.000
_cell.angle_alpha   90.00
_cell.angle_beta   90.00
_cell.angle_gamma   90.00
#
_symmetry.space_group_name_H-M   'P 1'
#
loop_
_entity.id
_entity.type
_entity.pdbx_description
1 polymer ?
#
loop_
_entity_poly.entity_id
_entity_poly.type
_entity_poly.pdbx_seq_one_letter_code
_entity_poly.pdbx_strand_id
1 'polypeptide(L)'
;STNYVLFTDYENVAVVWSCRNVEPPIPITGFDFLRNFTHTENLWILSRKRKLDPEVKEHIYSFLDNNAINRRSLRAVPQENCQSSDTSST
;
A
#
# COMPACT_ATOMS: atom_id res chain seq x y z
N SER A 1 -0.68 -11.52 -4.64
CA SER A 1 -0.87 -11.08 -3.25
C SER A 1 -2.31 -10.65 -3.08
N THR A 2 -2.93 -10.95 -1.94
CA THR A 2 -4.27 -10.44 -1.61
C THR A 2 -4.15 -8.99 -1.16
N ASN A 3 -5.02 -8.11 -1.67
CA ASN A 3 -5.08 -6.71 -1.28
C ASN A 3 -6.25 -6.49 -0.34
N TYR A 4 -6.02 -5.73 0.73
CA TYR A 4 -7.01 -5.39 1.73
C TYR A 4 -7.24 -3.87 1.73
N VAL A 5 -8.50 -3.46 1.70
CA VAL A 5 -8.88 -2.06 1.89
C VAL A 5 -8.99 -1.82 3.39
N LEU A 6 -8.03 -1.08 3.94
CA LEU A 6 -7.97 -0.80 5.38
C LEU A 6 -8.87 0.36 5.77
N PHE A 7 -8.98 1.35 4.88
CA PHE A 7 -9.82 2.53 5.05
C PHE A 7 -10.24 3.03 3.68
N THR A 8 -11.50 3.46 3.54
CA THR A 8 -11.96 4.21 2.37
C THR A 8 -13.24 4.96 2.73
N ASP A 9 -13.41 6.15 2.15
CA ASP A 9 -14.67 6.88 2.15
C ASP A 9 -15.47 6.64 0.84
N TYR A 10 -14.93 5.81 -0.07
CA TYR A 10 -15.41 5.52 -1.43
C TYR A 10 -15.45 6.71 -2.40
N GLU A 11 -15.59 7.92 -1.88
CA GLU A 11 -15.76 9.15 -2.65
C GLU A 11 -14.44 9.82 -3.00
N ASN A 12 -13.43 9.79 -2.13
CA ASN A 12 -12.20 10.55 -2.33
C ASN A 12 -10.93 9.73 -2.13
N VAL A 13 -10.90 8.78 -1.21
CA VAL A 13 -9.66 8.17 -0.76
C VAL A 13 -9.81 6.69 -0.41
N ALA A 14 -8.74 5.93 -0.63
CA ALA A 14 -8.62 4.56 -0.16
C ALA A 14 -7.19 4.25 0.29
N VAL A 15 -7.07 3.51 1.40
CA VAL A 15 -5.81 2.97 1.90
C VAL A 15 -5.83 1.47 1.65
N VAL A 16 -4.95 1.02 0.78
CA VAL A 16 -4.84 -0.38 0.38
C VAL A 16 -3.53 -0.94 0.87
N TRP A 17 -3.59 -2.10 1.49
CA TRP A 17 -2.42 -2.79 2.02
C TRP A 17 -2.41 -4.24 1.57
N SER A 18 -1.21 -4.77 1.37
CA SER A 18 -1.01 -6.19 1.11
C SER A 18 0.19 -6.68 1.89
N CYS A 19 0.12 -7.92 2.34
CA CYS A 19 1.23 -8.63 2.94
C CYS A 19 1.36 -10.01 2.31
N ARG A 20 2.60 -10.40 2.04
CA ARG A 20 2.97 -11.69 1.48
C ARG A 20 4.14 -12.25 2.27
N ASN A 21 4.02 -13.48 2.76
CA ASN A 21 5.15 -14.23 3.27
C ASN A 21 6.13 -14.51 2.12
N VAL A 22 7.40 -14.25 2.35
CA VAL A 22 8.46 -14.54 1.38
C VAL A 22 9.05 -15.88 1.76
N GLU A 23 8.95 -16.85 0.84
CA GLU A 23 9.64 -18.12 1.02
C GLU A 23 11.15 -17.93 0.90
N PRO A 24 11.95 -18.62 1.73
CA PRO A 24 13.40 -18.60 1.60
C PRO A 24 13.83 -19.06 0.20
N PRO A 25 14.86 -18.44 -0.41
CA PRO A 25 15.32 -18.80 -1.75
C PRO A 25 15.99 -20.18 -1.83
N ILE A 26 16.30 -20.80 -0.68
CA ILE A 26 16.93 -22.12 -0.58
C ILE A 26 16.04 -23.00 0.32
N PRO A 27 15.64 -24.20 -0.11
CA PRO A 27 14.95 -25.15 0.75
C PRO A 27 15.95 -25.66 1.80
N ILE A 28 15.95 -25.04 2.98
CA ILE A 28 16.78 -25.47 4.10
C ILE A 28 16.02 -26.55 4.85
N THR A 29 16.24 -27.81 4.49
CA THR A 29 15.66 -28.97 5.20
C THR A 29 16.09 -28.91 6.66
N GLY A 30 15.13 -28.72 7.58
CA GLY A 30 15.37 -28.57 9.02
C GLY A 30 15.07 -27.18 9.59
N PHE A 31 14.91 -26.15 8.75
CA PHE A 31 14.51 -24.80 9.18
C PHE A 31 13.17 -24.34 8.58
N ASP A 32 12.31 -25.26 8.12
CA ASP A 32 10.98 -24.93 7.59
C ASP A 32 10.12 -24.12 8.57
N PHE A 33 10.35 -24.27 9.87
CA PHE A 33 9.70 -23.46 10.90
C PHE A 33 9.99 -21.95 10.75
N LEU A 34 11.08 -21.57 10.06
CA LEU A 34 11.44 -20.19 9.81
C LEU A 34 10.68 -19.53 8.65
N ARG A 35 9.92 -20.28 7.84
CA ARG A 35 9.22 -19.79 6.64
C ARG A 35 8.22 -18.66 6.90
N ASN A 36 7.78 -18.49 8.14
CA ASN A 36 6.76 -17.50 8.51
C ASN A 36 7.32 -16.20 9.13
N PHE A 37 8.65 -16.06 9.24
CA PHE A 37 9.25 -14.86 9.88
C PHE A 37 9.56 -13.73 8.92
N THR A 38 9.54 -13.96 7.61
CA THR A 38 9.82 -12.93 6.60
C THR A 38 8.60 -12.68 5.72
N HIS A 39 8.21 -11.41 5.62
CA HIS A 39 7.13 -10.98 4.76
C HIS A 39 7.51 -9.69 4.02
N THR A 40 6.81 -9.41 2.94
CA THR A 40 6.87 -8.14 2.21
C THR A 40 5.50 -7.49 2.30
N GLU A 41 5.51 -6.20 2.63
CA GLU A 41 4.31 -5.37 2.67
C GLU A 41 4.32 -4.39 1.50
N ASN A 42 3.14 -4.12 0.95
CA ASN A 42 2.92 -2.98 0.07
C ASN A 42 1.77 -2.15 0.61
N LEU A 43 1.92 -0.83 0.53
CA LEU A 43 0.95 0.13 1.02
C LEU A 43 0.71 1.20 -0.05
N TRP A 44 -0.55 1.49 -0.34
CA TRP A 44 -0.97 2.52 -1.27
C TRP A 44 -2.00 3.45 -0.62
N ILE A 45 -1.80 4.75 -0.81
CA ILE A 45 -2.81 5.77 -0.54
C ILE A 45 -3.30 6.24 -1.90
N LEU A 46 -4.55 5.92 -2.22
CA LEU A 46 -5.19 6.22 -3.49
C LEU A 46 -6.15 7.38 -3.30
N SER A 47 -6.15 8.33 -4.22
CA SER A 47 -6.99 9.52 -4.18
C SER A 47 -7.72 9.70 -5.51
N ARG A 48 -8.98 10.16 -5.47
CA ARG A 48 -9.73 10.61 -6.66
C ARG A 48 -9.24 11.96 -7.19
N LYS A 49 -8.54 12.73 -6.35
CA LYS A 49 -7.89 14.00 -6.70
C LYS A 49 -6.39 13.78 -6.94
N ARG A 50 -5.79 14.55 -7.86
CA ARG A 50 -4.33 14.52 -8.12
C ARG A 50 -3.49 14.86 -6.89
N LYS A 51 -4.00 15.74 -6.03
CA LYS A 51 -3.37 16.12 -4.76
C LYS A 51 -4.31 15.73 -3.63
N LEU A 52 -3.76 15.06 -2.63
CA LEU A 52 -4.48 14.69 -1.43
C LEU A 52 -4.53 15.90 -0.49
N ASP A 53 -5.70 16.16 0.08
CA ASP A 53 -5.89 17.25 1.04
C ASP A 53 -5.03 16.99 2.30
N PRO A 54 -4.33 18.00 2.86
CA PRO A 54 -3.41 17.80 3.98
C PRO A 54 -4.06 17.18 5.22
N GLU A 55 -5.30 17.56 5.51
CA GLU A 55 -6.07 17.03 6.63
C GLU A 55 -6.38 15.54 6.48
N VAL A 56 -6.82 15.13 5.28
CA VAL A 56 -7.09 13.71 4.96
C VAL A 56 -5.80 12.90 5.03
N LYS A 57 -4.68 13.45 4.58
CA LYS A 57 -3.37 12.82 4.68
C LYS A 57 -2.98 12.56 6.14
N GLU A 58 -3.15 13.56 7.02
CA GLU A 58 -2.81 13.43 8.43
C GLU A 58 -3.73 12.43 9.14
N HIS A 59 -5.01 12.42 8.79
CA HIS A 59 -5.96 11.42 9.29
C HIS A 59 -5.53 9.99 8.91
N ILE A 60 -5.12 9.77 7.65
CA ILE A 60 -4.62 8.47 7.18
C ILE A 60 -3.33 8.08 7.89
N TYR A 61 -2.40 9.04 8.08
CA TYR A 61 -1.15 8.78 8.78
C TYR A 61 -1.40 8.37 10.23
N SER A 62 -2.30 9.06 10.92
CA SER A 62 -2.72 8.71 12.27
C SER A 62 -3.37 7.32 12.32
N PHE A 63 -4.24 7.00 11.36
CA PHE A 63 -4.84 5.66 11.23
C PHE A 63 -3.76 4.57 11.07
N LEU A 64 -2.78 4.77 10.20
CA LEU A 64 -1.69 3.81 9.97
C LEU A 64 -0.82 3.62 11.23
N ASP A 65 -0.47 4.72 11.89
CA ASP A 65 0.37 4.70 13.09
C ASP A 65 -0.34 3.98 14.25
N ASN A 66 -1.65 4.23 14.43
CA ASN A 66 -2.48 3.55 15.44
C ASN A 66 -2.66 2.04 15.19
N ASN A 67 -2.52 1.59 13.94
CA ASN A 67 -2.64 0.19 13.54
C ASN A 67 -1.27 -0.49 13.32
N ALA A 68 -0.18 0.13 13.75
CA ALA A 68 1.19 -0.38 13.63
C ALA A 68 1.63 -0.69 12.18
N ILE A 69 1.08 0.01 11.19
CA ILE A 69 1.44 -0.14 9.77
C ILE A 69 2.54 0.86 9.43
N ASN A 70 3.69 0.36 9.00
CA ASN A 70 4.85 1.21 8.76
C ASN A 70 4.69 2.05 7.48
N ARG A 71 4.40 3.34 7.65
CA ARG A 71 4.26 4.30 6.55
C ARG A 71 5.56 4.98 6.10
N ARG A 72 6.69 4.72 6.75
CA ARG A 72 7.97 5.42 6.45
C ARG A 72 8.51 5.15 5.05
N SER A 73 8.15 4.02 4.46
CA SER A 73 8.54 3.64 3.09
C SER A 73 7.67 4.25 2.00
N LEU A 74 6.58 4.96 2.36
CA LEU A 74 5.72 5.63 1.39
C LEU A 74 6.51 6.69 0.62
N ARG A 75 6.38 6.64 -0.71
CA ARG A 75 6.96 7.62 -1.62
C ARG A 75 5.84 8.41 -2.28
N ALA A 76 5.94 9.73 -2.24
CA ALA A 76 5.00 10.58 -2.97
C ALA A 76 5.19 10.37 -4.47
N VAL A 77 4.10 10.04 -5.17
CA VAL A 77 4.10 9.92 -6.62
C VAL A 77 3.76 11.29 -7.22
N PRO A 78 4.64 11.88 -8.04
CA PRO A 78 4.32 13.10 -8.78
C PRO A 78 3.11 12.86 -9.70
N GLN A 79 2.14 13.77 -9.67
CA GLN A 79 0.89 13.67 -10.47
C GLN A 79 0.75 14.86 -11.44
N GLU A 80 1.83 15.64 -11.60
CA GLU A 80 1.98 16.72 -12.57
C GLU A 80 2.49 16.18 -13.91
N ASN A 81 2.09 16.82 -15.02
CA ASN A 81 2.56 16.51 -16.37
C ASN A 81 2.37 15.04 -16.82
N CYS A 82 1.35 14.36 -16.30
CA CYS A 82 0.98 13.03 -16.77
C CYS A 82 0.50 13.11 -18.22
N GLN A 83 1.03 12.27 -19.10
CA GLN A 83 0.48 12.12 -20.46
C GLN A 83 -0.93 11.54 -20.35
N SER A 84 -1.93 12.20 -20.93
CA SER A 84 -3.28 11.66 -21.02
C SER A 84 -3.26 10.47 -21.98
N SER A 85 -3.34 9.25 -21.44
CA SER A 85 -3.67 8.09 -22.25
C SER A 85 -5.17 8.11 -22.50
N ASP A 86 -5.61 8.85 -23.52
CA ASP A 86 -6.97 8.78 -24.06
C ASP A 86 -7.16 7.45 -24.81
N THR A 87 -6.98 6.35 -24.08
CA THR A 87 -7.17 4.99 -24.59
C THR A 87 -7.85 4.19 -23.50
N SER A 88 -9.08 4.58 -23.15
CA SER A 88 -10.07 3.59 -22.75
C SER A 88 -10.34 2.73 -23.97
N SER A 89 -9.52 1.69 -24.14
CA SER A 89 -9.83 0.57 -25.04
C SER A 89 -11.22 0.07 -24.65
N THR A 90 -12.18 0.44 -25.50
CA THR A 90 -13.59 0.03 -25.42
C THR A 90 -13.71 -1.42 -25.83
#